data_AF-A0A4V6PZ93-F1
#
_entry.id   AF-A0A4V6PZ93-F1
#
_cell.length_a   1.000
_cell.length_b   1.000
_cell.length_c   1.000
_cell.angle_alpha   90.00
_cell.angle_beta   90.00
_cell.angle_gamma   90.00
#
_symmetry.space_group_name_H-M   'P 1'
#
loop_
_entity.id
_entity.type
_entity.pdbx_description
1 polymer ?
#
loop_
_entity_poly.entity_id
_entity_poly.type
_entity_poly.pdbx_seq_one_letter_code
_entity_poly.pdbx_strand_id
1 'polypeptide(L)'
;MLSQKIFEELSHKISETIAASPVRDVEKNIRAMLASTFSKLDLVTREEFDVQQEVLARTREQLARLEDRLARLEGGPAAAPGDDEQAVQGHS
;
A
#
# COMPACT_ATOMS: atom_id res chain seq x y z
N MET A 1 -17.05 17.23 14.58
CA MET A 1 -17.08 17.97 15.87
C MET A 1 -16.27 17.24 16.93
N LEU A 2 -16.49 15.94 17.19
CA LEU A 2 -15.71 15.16 18.16
C LEU A 2 -14.23 14.99 17.73
N SER A 3 -14.01 14.67 16.44
CA SER A 3 -12.68 14.52 15.83
C SER A 3 -11.84 15.80 15.86
N GLN A 4 -12.46 16.97 15.69
CA GLN A 4 -11.79 18.27 15.77
C GLN A 4 -11.24 18.53 17.18
N LYS A 5 -12.06 18.28 18.22
CA LYS A 5 -11.67 18.47 19.62
C LYS A 5 -10.55 17.53 20.05
N ILE A 6 -10.60 16.27 19.62
CA ILE A 6 -9.55 15.28 19.91
C ILE A 6 -8.23 15.68 19.23
N PHE A 7 -8.31 16.19 18.00
CA PHE A 7 -7.14 16.68 17.28
C PHE A 7 -6.53 17.93 17.94
N GLU A 8 -7.36 18.87 18.39
CA GLU A 8 -6.92 20.06 19.13
C GLU A 8 -6.30 19.72 20.48
N GLU A 9 -6.89 18.83 21.27
CA GLU A 9 -6.31 18.36 22.53
C GLU A 9 -4.97 17.65 22.31
N LEU A 10 -4.88 16.79 21.28
CA LEU A 10 -3.64 16.10 20.94
C LEU A 10 -2.56 17.09 20.51
N SER A 11 -2.91 18.06 19.65
CA SER A 11 -1.99 19.11 19.19
C SER A 11 -1.51 19.97 20.36
N HIS A 12 -2.39 20.34 21.28
CA HIS A 12 -2.04 21.11 22.47
C HIS A 12 -1.07 20.34 23.38
N LYS A 13 -1.35 19.07 23.63
CA LYS A 13 -0.55 18.21 24.52
C LYS A 13 0.82 17.88 23.92
N ILE A 14 0.90 17.71 22.60
CA ILE A 14 2.15 17.59 21.85
C ILE A 14 2.95 18.89 21.98
N SER A 15 2.33 20.04 21.76
CA SER A 15 3.02 21.33 21.83
C SER A 15 3.55 21.64 23.24
N GLU A 16 2.79 21.28 24.28
CA GLU A 16 3.17 21.45 25.69
C GLU A 16 4.32 20.50 26.10
N THR A 17 4.29 19.25 25.64
CA THR A 17 5.39 18.30 25.89
C THR A 17 6.66 18.65 25.11
N ILE A 18 6.53 19.25 23.92
CA ILE A 18 7.67 19.79 23.17
C ILE A 18 8.28 21.01 23.88
N ALA A 19 7.46 21.89 24.44
CA ALA A 19 7.92 23.07 25.17
C ALA A 19 8.55 22.72 26.55
N ALA A 20 8.07 21.66 27.20
CA ALA A 20 8.50 21.24 28.53
C ALA A 20 9.67 20.24 28.54
N SER A 21 10.09 19.72 27.38
CA SER A 21 11.09 18.66 27.27
C SER A 21 12.27 19.08 26.37
N PRO A 22 13.50 18.64 26.66
CA PRO A 22 14.63 18.89 25.77
C PRO A 22 14.31 18.40 24.36
N VAL A 23 14.61 19.22 23.34
CA VAL A 23 14.33 18.91 21.92
C VAL A 23 14.84 17.50 21.53
N ARG A 24 15.94 17.03 22.13
CA ARG A 24 16.49 15.67 21.91
C ARG A 24 15.60 14.54 22.43
N ASP A 25 14.86 14.73 23.51
CA ASP A 25 14.02 13.67 24.10
C ASP A 25 12.69 13.53 23.35
N VAL A 26 12.16 14.66 22.88
CA VAL A 26 11.03 14.72 21.94
C VAL A 26 11.37 13.98 20.65
N GLU A 27 12.51 14.31 20.04
CA GLU A 27 12.95 13.68 18.79
C GLU A 27 13.08 12.16 18.95
N LYS A 28 13.65 11.70 20.07
CA LYS A 28 13.76 10.28 20.40
C LYS A 28 12.40 9.61 20.55
N ASN A 29 11.47 10.21 21.28
CA ASN A 29 10.14 9.64 21.50
C ASN A 29 9.33 9.58 20.20
N ILE A 30 9.36 10.62 19.38
CA ILE A 30 8.69 10.64 18.07
C ILE A 30 9.29 9.55 17.16
N ARG A 31 10.63 9.44 17.10
CA ARG A 31 11.31 8.39 16.31
C ARG A 31 10.95 6.99 16.81
N ALA A 32 10.89 6.77 18.12
CA ALA A 32 10.50 5.49 18.69
C ALA A 32 9.02 5.15 18.41
N MET A 33 8.13 6.14 18.49
CA MET A 33 6.73 5.99 18.13
C MET A 33 6.58 5.62 16.64
N LEU A 34 7.21 6.36 15.74
CA LEU A 34 7.19 6.09 14.29
C LEU A 34 7.75 4.71 13.95
N ALA A 35 8.88 4.33 14.57
CA ALA A 35 9.44 3.00 14.43
C ALA A 35 8.44 1.94 14.91
N SER A 36 7.80 2.13 16.07
CA SER A 36 6.81 1.20 16.61
C SER A 36 5.55 1.10 15.74
N THR A 37 5.15 2.18 15.06
CA THR A 37 4.01 2.16 14.13
C THR A 37 4.38 1.47 12.83
N PHE A 38 5.57 1.72 12.29
CA PHE A 38 6.05 1.02 11.09
C PHE A 38 6.24 -0.47 11.33
N SER A 39 6.68 -0.88 12.53
CA SER A 39 6.74 -2.31 12.92
C SER A 39 5.36 -2.96 13.11
N LYS A 40 4.29 -2.18 13.28
CA LYS A 40 2.91 -2.69 13.38
C LYS A 40 2.19 -2.73 12.03
N LEU A 41 2.78 -2.16 10.98
CA LEU A 41 2.28 -2.25 9.62
C LEU A 41 2.98 -3.44 8.96
N ASP A 42 2.25 -4.21 8.16
CA ASP A 42 2.81 -5.29 7.33
C ASP A 42 3.57 -4.69 6.14
N LEU A 43 4.66 -3.99 6.44
CA LEU A 43 5.50 -3.32 5.45
C LEU A 43 6.32 -4.36 4.71
N VAL A 44 6.11 -4.45 3.40
CA VAL A 44 7.03 -5.08 2.47
C VAL A 44 8.06 -4.06 2.02
N THR A 45 9.30 -4.51 1.87
CA THR A 45 10.36 -3.69 1.29
C THR A 45 10.01 -3.34 -0.16
N ARG A 46 10.60 -2.25 -0.66
CA ARG A 46 10.41 -1.85 -2.05
C ARG A 46 10.85 -2.95 -3.02
N GLU A 47 11.95 -3.62 -2.70
CA GLU A 47 12.51 -4.72 -3.50
C GLU A 47 11.55 -5.91 -3.55
N GLU A 48 10.96 -6.32 -2.43
CA GLU A 48 9.97 -7.39 -2.39
C GLU A 48 8.71 -7.04 -3.18
N PHE A 49 8.27 -5.77 -3.11
CA PHE A 49 7.15 -5.29 -3.91
C PHE A 49 7.45 -5.38 -5.41
N ASP A 50 8.61 -4.91 -5.85
CA ASP A 50 9.02 -4.94 -7.26
C ASP A 50 9.11 -6.40 -7.77
N VAL A 51 9.63 -7.33 -6.96
CA VAL A 51 9.62 -8.77 -7.28
C VAL A 51 8.20 -9.32 -7.44
N GLN A 52 7.27 -8.96 -6.54
CA GLN A 52 5.87 -9.39 -6.65
C GLN A 52 5.19 -8.85 -7.90
N GLN A 53 5.50 -7.61 -8.31
CA GLN A 53 5.01 -7.05 -9.57
C GLN A 53 5.49 -7.86 -10.78
N GLU A 54 6.76 -8.26 -10.81
CA GLU A 54 7.30 -9.08 -11.90
C GLU A 54 6.63 -10.46 -11.95
N VAL A 55 6.46 -11.11 -10.79
CA VAL A 55 5.75 -12.39 -10.69
C VAL A 55 4.32 -12.27 -11.20
N LEU A 56 3.61 -11.19 -10.85
CA LEU A 56 2.25 -10.93 -11.32
C LEU A 56 2.21 -10.73 -12.84
N ALA A 57 3.13 -9.95 -13.39
CA ALA A 57 3.23 -9.72 -14.84
C ALA A 57 3.43 -11.04 -15.60
N ARG A 58 4.36 -11.88 -15.13
CA ARG A 58 4.62 -13.21 -15.70
C ARG A 58 3.40 -14.14 -15.58
N THR A 59 2.67 -14.06 -14.46
CA THR A 59 1.47 -14.88 -14.24
C THR A 59 0.36 -14.48 -15.22
N ARG A 60 0.14 -13.19 -15.46
CA ARG A 60 -0.80 -12.70 -16.47
C ARG A 60 -0.44 -13.18 -17.87
N GLU A 61 0.84 -13.15 -18.23
CA GLU A 61 1.31 -13.67 -19.51
C GLU A 61 1.03 -15.17 -19.65
N GLN A 62 1.31 -15.96 -18.61
CA GLN A 62 1.03 -17.39 -18.60
C GLN A 62 -0.47 -17.70 -18.65
N LEU A 63 -1.28 -16.91 -17.95
CA LEU A 63 -2.74 -17.02 -17.95
C LEU A 63 -3.28 -16.80 -19.36
N ALA A 64 -2.89 -15.72 -20.04
CA ALA A 64 -3.32 -15.43 -21.40
C ALA A 64 -2.92 -16.55 -22.39
N ARG A 65 -1.73 -17.13 -22.24
CA ARG A 65 -1.30 -18.28 -23.06
C ARG A 65 -2.15 -19.52 -22.80
N LEU A 66 -2.55 -19.77 -21.55
CA LEU A 66 -3.40 -20.90 -21.20
C LEU A 66 -4.82 -20.70 -21.71
N GLU A 67 -5.37 -19.48 -21.62
CA GLU A 67 -6.67 -19.11 -22.18
C GLU A 67 -6.70 -19.27 -23.71
N ASP A 68 -5.67 -18.85 -24.43
CA ASP A 68 -5.56 -19.07 -25.88
C ASP A 68 -5.53 -20.56 -26.22
N ARG A 69 -4.76 -21.35 -25.45
CA ARG A 69 -4.72 -22.81 -25.63
C ARG A 69 -6.08 -23.46 -25.35
N LEU A 70 -6.78 -23.00 -24.32
CA LEU A 70 -8.11 -23.51 -23.97
C LEU A 70 -9.12 -23.18 -25.07
N ALA A 71 -9.15 -21.93 -25.55
CA ALA A 71 -10.04 -21.51 -26.64
C ALA A 71 -9.84 -22.36 -27.91
N ARG A 72 -8.58 -22.64 -28.28
CA ARG A 72 -8.25 -23.52 -29.41
C ARG A 72 -8.75 -24.96 -29.22
N LEU A 73 -8.74 -25.47 -27.99
CA LEU A 73 -9.20 -26.82 -27.67
C LEU A 73 -10.73 -26.91 -27.58
N GLU A 74 -11.38 -25.85 -27.11
CA GLU A 74 -12.84 -25.76 -26.98
C GLU A 74 -13.54 -25.36 -28.29
N GLY A 75 -12.77 -25.04 -29.34
CA GLY A 75 -13.32 -24.68 -30.66
C GLY A 75 -13.95 -23.29 -30.71
N GLY A 76 -13.78 -22.48 -29.66
CA GLY A 76 -14.23 -21.09 -29.60
C GLY A 76 -13.20 -20.13 -30.20
N PRO A 77 -13.62 -19.01 -30.83
CA PRO A 77 -12.69 -17.98 -31.24
C PRO A 77 -11.91 -17.47 -30.02
N ALA A 78 -10.59 -17.29 -30.15
CA ALA A 78 -9.71 -16.84 -29.07
C ALA A 78 -10.30 -15.60 -28.37
N ALA A 79 -10.65 -15.76 -27.09
CA ALA A 79 -11.18 -14.66 -26.30
C ALA A 79 -10.13 -13.55 -26.24
N ALA A 80 -10.48 -12.37 -26.75
CA ALA A 80 -9.63 -11.20 -26.71
C ALA A 80 -9.31 -10.85 -25.25
N PRO A 81 -8.07 -10.41 -24.93
CA PRO A 81 -7.66 -10.11 -23.57
C PRO A 81 -8.54 -8.99 -23.01
N GLY A 82 -9.37 -9.31 -22.01
CA GLY A 82 -10.23 -8.35 -21.34
C GLY A 82 -9.38 -7.36 -20.53
N ASP A 83 -9.34 -6.10 -20.98
CA ASP A 83 -9.83 -4.89 -20.31
C ASP A 83 -9.66 -4.71 -18.78
N ASP A 84 -8.75 -5.42 -18.11
CA ASP A 84 -8.48 -5.22 -16.67
C ASP A 84 -7.67 -3.94 -16.39
N GLU A 85 -7.16 -3.26 -17.42
CA GLU A 85 -6.35 -2.05 -17.26
C GLU A 85 -7.19 -0.78 -16.99
N GLN A 86 -8.52 -0.82 -17.16
CA GLN A 86 -9.40 0.33 -16.91
C GLN A 86 -9.86 0.47 -15.46
N ALA A 87 -9.70 -0.55 -14.61
CA ALA A 87 -10.22 -0.53 -13.23
C ALA A 87 -9.37 0.28 -12.24
N VAL A 88 -8.12 0.66 -12.58
CA VAL A 88 -7.18 1.29 -11.63
C VAL A 88 -7.11 2.82 -11.75
N GLN A 89 -7.62 3.42 -12.82
CA GLN A 89 -7.52 4.89 -13.03
C GLN A 89 -8.67 5.72 -12.42
N GLY A 90 -9.57 5.10 -11.64
CA GLY A 90 -10.81 5.73 -11.19
C GLY A 90 -10.96 5.91 -9.67
N HIS A 91 -9.91 6.20 -8.91
CA HIS A 91 -10.04 6.72 -7.54
C HIS A 91 -8.94 7.76 -7.26
N SER A 92 -9.22 9.00 -7.64
CA SER A 92 -8.63 10.22 -7.07
C SER A 92 -9.77 11.07 -6.52
#